data_AF-A0A8J6T2H6-F1
#
_entry.id   AF-A0A8J6T2H6-F1
#
_cell.length_a   1.000
_cell.length_b   1.000
_cell.length_c   1.000
_cell.angle_alpha   90.00
_cell.angle_beta   90.00
_cell.angle_gamma   90.00
#
_symmetry.space_group_name_H-M   'P 1'
#
loop_
_entity.id
_entity.type
_entity.pdbx_description
1 polymer ?
#
loop_
_entity_poly.entity_id
_entity_poly.type
_entity_poly.pdbx_seq_one_letter_code
_entity_poly.pdbx_strand_id
1 'polypeptide(L)'
;MIDTLRLILMLCAGLQALMMFIDEGIFHHRRGLERFERWGHVADTSLFCAAVCVPAFFEPSRIAVIVFIILAFASSLLITKDEWIHAEACSPIEQWCHSLLFILHGALLVIIGVVWVLDPTIWELKALPLGVFLWGVYQHLYWNVYYVRSSH
;
A
#
# COMPACT_ATOMS: atom_id res chain seq x y z
N MET A 1 -25.43 6.89 0.16
CA MET A 1 -24.65 5.64 0.00
C MET A 1 -23.22 5.94 -0.43
N ILE A 2 -23.03 6.65 -1.55
CA ILE A 2 -21.69 7.02 -2.02
C ILE A 2 -20.91 7.86 -1.00
N ASP A 3 -21.55 8.81 -0.32
CA ASP A 3 -20.89 9.63 0.71
C ASP A 3 -20.36 8.79 1.88
N THR A 4 -21.13 7.78 2.30
CA THR A 4 -20.70 6.83 3.34
C THR A 4 -19.48 6.03 2.87
N LEU A 5 -19.47 5.56 1.62
CA LEU A 5 -18.34 4.84 1.06
C LEU A 5 -17.09 5.72 0.90
N ARG A 6 -17.25 7.00 0.53
CA ARG A 6 -16.15 7.98 0.50
C ARG A 6 -15.58 8.22 1.90
N LEU A 7 -16.44 8.34 2.91
CA LEU A 7 -15.99 8.46 4.30
C LEU A 7 -15.20 7.22 4.75
N ILE A 8 -15.69 6.03 4.42
CA ILE A 8 -15.01 4.77 4.74
C ILE A 8 -13.68 4.68 3.97
N LEU A 9 -13.63 5.08 2.69
CA LEU A 9 -12.41 5.14 1.89
C LEU A 9 -11.36 6.03 2.58
N MET A 10 -11.73 7.25 2.97
CA MET A 10 -10.83 8.17 3.65
C MET A 10 -10.37 7.63 5.00
N LEU A 11 -11.27 7.00 5.77
CA LEU A 11 -10.92 6.39 7.04
C LEU A 11 -9.92 5.24 6.86
N CYS A 12 -10.19 4.31 5.94
CA CYS A 12 -9.30 3.19 5.67
C CYS A 12 -7.95 3.65 5.12
N ALA A 13 -7.93 4.59 4.17
CA ALA A 13 -6.70 5.17 3.64
C ALA A 13 -5.90 5.92 4.71
N GLY A 14 -6.58 6.70 5.56
CA GLY A 14 -5.96 7.43 6.66
C GLY A 14 -5.37 6.50 7.73
N LEU A 15 -6.09 5.43 8.09
CA LEU A 15 -5.59 4.41 9.02
C LEU A 15 -4.42 3.64 8.41
N GLN A 16 -4.51 3.23 7.14
CA GLN A 16 -3.40 2.59 6.43
C GLN A 16 -2.16 3.49 6.45
N ALA A 17 -2.30 4.75 6.06
CA ALA A 17 -1.20 5.72 6.07
C ALA A 17 -0.60 5.91 7.47
N LEU A 18 -1.45 6.06 8.51
CA LEU A 18 -0.98 6.19 9.89
C LEU A 18 -0.17 4.96 10.33
N MET A 19 -0.67 3.77 10.04
CA MET A 19 0.03 2.53 10.38
C MET A 19 1.34 2.40 9.61
N MET A 20 1.38 2.79 8.32
CA MET A 20 2.61 2.83 7.52
C MET A 20 3.63 3.83 8.09
N PHE A 21 3.19 4.99 8.59
CA PHE A 21 4.07 5.96 9.25
C PHE A 21 4.60 5.45 10.59
N ILE A 22 3.79 4.75 11.38
CA ILE A 22 4.24 4.10 12.62
C ILE A 22 5.29 3.05 12.28
N ASP A 23 4.99 2.21 11.30
CA ASP A 23 5.86 1.13 10.87
C ASP A 23 7.21 1.63 10.37
N GLU A 24 7.18 2.50 9.38
CA GLU A 24 8.36 3.14 8.82
C GLU A 24 9.12 3.95 9.87
N GLY A 25 8.43 4.89 10.53
CA GLY A 25 9.02 5.89 11.43
C GLY A 25 9.57 5.33 12.73
N ILE A 26 9.04 4.20 13.20
CA ILE A 26 9.40 3.59 14.48
C ILE A 26 10.10 2.26 14.28
N PHE A 27 9.45 1.28 13.64
CA PHE A 27 9.97 -0.09 13.60
C PHE A 27 11.13 -0.20 12.61
N HIS A 28 10.93 0.20 11.35
CA HIS A 28 11.97 0.13 10.33
C HIS A 28 13.20 0.95 10.70
N HIS A 29 13.02 2.20 11.16
CA HIS A 29 14.16 3.03 11.57
C HIS A 29 14.94 2.47 12.78
N ARG A 30 14.29 1.74 13.69
CA ARG A 30 14.96 1.14 14.85
C ARG A 30 15.71 -0.14 14.50
N ARG A 31 15.09 -1.03 13.70
CA ARG A 31 15.65 -2.33 13.33
C ARG A 31 16.61 -2.24 12.14
N GLY A 32 16.42 -1.24 11.29
CA GLY A 32 16.92 -1.25 9.93
C GLY A 32 16.15 -2.25 9.06
N LEU A 33 16.42 -2.24 7.76
CA LEU A 33 15.81 -3.16 6.81
C LEU A 33 16.86 -3.96 6.06
N GLU A 34 16.64 -5.26 5.95
CA GLU A 34 17.48 -6.14 5.14
C GLU A 34 17.23 -5.93 3.64
N ARG A 35 18.17 -6.40 2.81
CA ARG A 35 18.09 -6.19 1.35
C ARG A 35 16.78 -6.72 0.76
N PHE A 36 16.27 -7.84 1.24
CA PHE A 36 15.01 -8.40 0.73
C PHE A 36 13.84 -7.46 1.01
N GLU A 37 13.63 -7.04 2.26
CA GLU A 37 12.55 -6.13 2.65
C GLU A 37 12.61 -4.81 1.88
N ARG A 38 13.82 -4.23 1.73
CA ARG A 38 14.01 -2.97 0.99
C ARG A 38 13.57 -3.03 -0.47
N TRP A 39 13.83 -4.15 -1.15
CA TRP A 39 13.36 -4.35 -2.53
C TRP A 39 11.91 -4.85 -2.57
N GLY A 40 11.48 -5.55 -1.52
CA GLY A 40 10.09 -5.89 -1.27
C GLY A 40 9.20 -4.66 -1.28
N HIS A 41 9.52 -3.63 -0.48
CA HIS A 41 8.76 -2.38 -0.41
C HIS A 41 8.60 -1.69 -1.77
N VAL A 42 9.64 -1.72 -2.60
CA VAL A 42 9.57 -1.17 -3.98
C VAL A 42 8.58 -1.96 -4.81
N ALA A 43 8.62 -3.29 -4.75
CA ALA A 43 7.70 -4.17 -5.47
C ALA A 43 6.25 -3.99 -4.98
N ASP A 44 6.04 -3.97 -3.67
CA ASP A 44 4.73 -3.80 -3.03
C ASP A 44 4.08 -2.49 -3.44
N THR A 45 4.82 -1.39 -3.27
CA THR A 45 4.34 -0.05 -3.61
C THR A 45 4.11 0.10 -5.10
N SER A 46 4.96 -0.48 -5.95
CA SER A 46 4.79 -0.41 -7.41
C SER A 46 3.53 -1.17 -7.86
N LEU A 47 3.29 -2.37 -7.32
CA LEU A 47 2.12 -3.16 -7.68
C LEU A 47 0.83 -2.56 -7.14
N PHE A 48 0.84 -2.03 -5.91
CA PHE A 48 -0.28 -1.26 -5.37
C PHE A 48 -0.55 0.00 -6.19
N CYS A 49 0.50 0.74 -6.57
CA CYS A 49 0.39 1.91 -7.43
C CYS A 49 -0.25 1.56 -8.78
N ALA A 50 0.17 0.46 -9.41
CA ALA A 50 -0.43 -0.03 -10.64
C ALA A 50 -1.93 -0.35 -10.46
N ALA A 51 -2.30 -0.99 -9.34
CA ALA A 51 -3.69 -1.28 -9.02
C ALA A 51 -4.53 -0.01 -8.89
N VAL A 52 -4.07 1.01 -8.14
CA VAL A 52 -4.81 2.26 -7.94
C VAL A 52 -4.78 3.20 -9.15
N CYS A 53 -3.83 3.03 -10.08
CA CYS A 53 -3.84 3.74 -11.36
C CYS A 53 -5.05 3.38 -12.22
N VAL A 54 -5.57 2.15 -12.13
CA VAL A 54 -6.73 1.71 -12.91
C VAL A 54 -7.97 2.58 -12.61
N PRO A 55 -8.46 2.67 -11.36
CA PRO A 55 -9.60 3.51 -11.02
C PRO A 55 -9.31 5.02 -11.15
N ALA A 56 -8.04 5.42 -11.09
CA ALA A 56 -7.66 6.81 -11.27
C ALA A 56 -7.76 7.27 -12.73
N PHE A 57 -7.41 6.43 -13.71
CA PHE A 57 -7.26 6.87 -15.10
C PHE A 57 -8.22 6.24 -16.10
N PHE A 58 -9.00 5.23 -15.70
CA PHE A 58 -9.90 4.51 -16.60
C PHE A 58 -11.35 4.50 -16.09
N GLU A 59 -12.29 4.57 -17.02
CA GLU A 59 -13.71 4.36 -16.73
C GLU A 59 -14.00 2.87 -16.44
N PRO A 60 -14.98 2.56 -15.56
CA PRO A 60 -15.36 1.19 -15.27
C PRO A 60 -15.87 0.49 -16.55
N SER A 61 -15.06 -0.43 -17.06
CA SER A 61 -15.41 -1.36 -18.13
C SER A 61 -15.14 -2.78 -17.68
N ARG A 62 -15.74 -3.77 -18.34
CA ARG A 62 -15.52 -5.19 -18.00
C ARG A 62 -14.03 -5.54 -17.95
N ILE A 63 -13.25 -5.05 -18.92
CA ILE A 63 -11.80 -5.30 -18.99
C ILE A 63 -11.08 -4.58 -17.86
N ALA A 64 -11.36 -3.28 -17.65
CA ALA A 64 -10.70 -2.51 -16.60
C ALA A 64 -10.97 -3.09 -15.20
N VAL A 65 -12.19 -3.55 -14.93
CA VAL A 65 -12.56 -4.20 -13.68
C VAL A 65 -11.79 -5.51 -13.49
N ILE A 66 -11.66 -6.34 -14.54
CA ILE A 66 -10.85 -7.57 -14.47
C ILE A 66 -9.38 -7.24 -14.19
N VAL A 67 -8.81 -6.26 -14.87
CA VAL A 67 -7.43 -5.82 -14.66
C VAL A 67 -7.24 -5.32 -13.22
N PHE A 68 -8.15 -4.49 -12.72
CA PHE A 68 -8.12 -4.01 -11.34
C PHE A 68 -8.16 -5.17 -10.33
N ILE A 69 -9.07 -6.13 -10.50
CA ILE A 69 -9.18 -7.30 -9.61
C ILE A 69 -7.89 -8.11 -9.61
N ILE A 70 -7.30 -8.36 -10.78
CA ILE A 70 -6.03 -9.11 -10.89
C ILE A 70 -4.91 -8.37 -10.16
N LEU A 71 -4.76 -7.06 -10.40
CA LEU A 71 -3.72 -6.25 -9.76
C LEU A 71 -3.94 -6.12 -8.25
N ALA A 72 -5.18 -5.92 -7.81
CA ALA A 72 -5.53 -5.84 -6.40
C ALA A 72 -5.25 -7.16 -5.68
N PHE A 73 -5.65 -8.28 -6.26
CA PHE A 73 -5.37 -9.61 -5.70
C PHE A 73 -3.87 -9.90 -5.67
N ALA A 74 -3.16 -9.62 -6.76
CA ALA A 74 -1.71 -9.80 -6.83
C ALA A 74 -0.99 -8.90 -5.81
N SER A 75 -1.43 -7.65 -5.63
CA SER A 75 -0.89 -6.73 -4.63
C SER A 75 -1.10 -7.26 -3.21
N SER A 76 -2.30 -7.72 -2.88
CA SER A 76 -2.59 -8.31 -1.57
C SER A 76 -1.83 -9.61 -1.30
N LEU A 77 -1.58 -10.43 -2.33
CA LEU A 77 -0.77 -11.64 -2.19
C LEU A 77 0.73 -11.30 -2.08
N LEU A 78 1.20 -10.28 -2.79
CA LEU A 78 2.61 -9.93 -2.80
C LEU A 78 3.10 -9.51 -1.41
N ILE A 79 2.31 -8.71 -0.68
CA ILE A 79 2.69 -8.26 0.68
C ILE A 79 2.81 -9.42 1.68
N THR A 80 2.14 -10.55 1.46
CA THR A 80 2.27 -11.71 2.36
C THR A 80 3.64 -12.36 2.27
N LYS A 81 4.46 -12.04 1.26
CA LYS A 81 5.85 -12.52 1.17
C LYS A 81 6.68 -12.08 2.38
N ASP A 82 6.33 -10.97 3.02
CA ASP A 82 7.17 -10.40 4.07
C ASP A 82 7.00 -11.16 5.39
N GLU A 83 5.94 -11.96 5.55
CA GLU A 83 5.70 -12.77 6.75
C GLU A 83 6.84 -13.74 7.05
N TRP A 84 7.54 -14.22 6.03
CA TRP A 84 8.72 -15.09 6.23
C TRP A 84 9.83 -14.37 6.99
N ILE A 85 10.01 -13.07 6.74
CA ILE A 85 11.01 -12.25 7.42
C ILE A 85 10.44 -11.71 8.72
N HIS A 86 9.18 -11.29 8.73
CA HIS A 86 8.54 -10.76 9.92
C HIS A 86 8.55 -11.76 11.08
N ALA A 87 8.30 -13.04 10.78
CA ALA A 87 8.35 -14.12 11.77
C ALA A 87 9.71 -14.28 12.47
N GLU A 88 10.80 -13.87 11.80
CA GLU A 88 12.17 -13.98 12.33
C GLU A 88 12.65 -12.67 12.96
N ALA A 89 12.30 -11.53 12.36
CA ALA A 89 12.91 -10.24 12.67
C ALA A 89 12.02 -9.30 13.50
N CYS A 90 10.69 -9.45 13.43
CA CYS A 90 9.77 -8.49 14.04
C CYS A 90 9.50 -8.81 15.51
N SER A 91 9.42 -7.76 16.32
CA SER A 91 8.85 -7.88 17.67
C SER A 91 7.34 -8.17 17.62
N PRO A 92 6.71 -8.71 18.69
CA PRO A 92 5.27 -8.99 18.66
C PRO A 92 4.39 -7.78 18.32
N ILE A 93 4.80 -6.57 18.69
CA ILE A 93 4.04 -5.35 18.40
C ILE A 93 4.20 -4.89 16.93
N GLU A 94 5.38 -5.09 16.35
CA GLU A 94 5.66 -4.85 14.92
C GLU A 94 4.89 -5.85 14.06
N GLN A 95 4.89 -7.13 14.44
CA GLN A 95 4.08 -8.17 13.79
C GLN A 95 2.59 -7.82 13.81
N TRP A 96 2.08 -7.32 14.94
CA TRP A 96 0.69 -6.89 15.05
C TRP A 96 0.40 -5.68 14.14
N CYS A 97 1.31 -4.71 14.08
CA CYS A 97 1.24 -3.57 13.15
C CYS A 97 1.12 -4.05 11.69
N HIS A 98 1.96 -4.99 11.26
CA HIS A 98 1.92 -5.58 9.92
C HIS A 98 0.60 -6.31 9.65
N SER A 99 0.09 -7.07 10.62
CA SER A 99 -1.20 -7.75 10.47
C SER A 99 -2.36 -6.76 10.23
N LEU A 100 -2.35 -5.60 10.89
CA LEU A 100 -3.33 -4.54 10.66
C LEU A 100 -3.16 -3.92 9.27
N LEU A 101 -1.93 -3.66 8.84
CA LEU A 101 -1.62 -3.17 7.50
C LEU A 101 -2.13 -4.13 6.42
N PHE A 102 -2.04 -5.45 6.61
CA PHE A 102 -2.52 -6.43 5.64
C PHE A 102 -4.06 -6.43 5.54
N ILE A 103 -4.74 -6.34 6.68
CA ILE A 103 -6.21 -6.24 6.72
C ILE A 103 -6.67 -4.95 6.02
N LEU A 104 -6.03 -3.82 6.35
CA LEU A 104 -6.36 -2.52 5.80
C LEU A 104 -6.06 -2.44 4.29
N HIS A 105 -4.97 -3.04 3.81
CA HIS A 105 -4.62 -3.09 2.39
C HIS A 105 -5.70 -3.75 1.54
N GLY A 106 -6.14 -4.94 1.93
CA GLY A 106 -7.20 -5.66 1.23
C GLY A 106 -8.55 -4.92 1.30
N ALA A 107 -8.91 -4.41 2.48
CA ALA A 107 -10.15 -3.65 2.66
C ALA A 107 -10.16 -2.37 1.80
N LEU A 108 -9.04 -1.64 1.78
CA LEU A 108 -8.88 -0.42 1.00
C LEU A 108 -9.05 -0.68 -0.50
N LEU A 109 -8.43 -1.73 -1.04
CA LEU A 109 -8.59 -2.11 -2.46
C LEU A 109 -10.05 -2.46 -2.79
N VAL A 110 -10.76 -3.17 -1.91
CA VAL A 110 -12.19 -3.48 -2.11
C VAL A 110 -13.01 -2.19 -2.16
N ILE A 111 -12.82 -1.27 -1.20
CA ILE A 111 -13.56 -0.02 -1.13
C ILE A 111 -13.26 0.86 -2.34
N ILE A 112 -11.99 0.96 -2.76
CA ILE A 112 -11.57 1.66 -3.98
C ILE A 112 -12.34 1.12 -5.19
N GLY A 113 -12.40 -0.20 -5.36
CA GLY A 113 -13.10 -0.84 -6.47
C GLY A 113 -14.61 -0.55 -6.47
N VAL A 114 -15.26 -0.66 -5.31
CA VAL A 114 -16.70 -0.38 -5.17
C VAL A 114 -16.99 1.10 -5.46
N VAL A 115 -16.22 2.00 -4.88
CA VAL A 115 -16.39 3.45 -5.09
C VAL A 115 -16.16 3.82 -6.56
N TRP A 116 -15.13 3.27 -7.19
CA TRP A 116 -14.84 3.51 -8.60
C TRP A 116 -15.97 3.07 -9.53
N VAL A 117 -16.55 1.88 -9.30
CA VAL A 117 -17.67 1.39 -10.12
C VAL A 117 -18.93 2.24 -9.95
N LEU A 118 -19.15 2.81 -8.76
CA LEU A 118 -20.32 3.64 -8.47
C LEU A 118 -20.15 5.09 -8.96
N ASP A 119 -18.97 5.66 -8.77
CA ASP A 119 -18.64 7.02 -9.19
C ASP A 119 -17.13 7.13 -9.52
N PRO A 120 -16.75 6.97 -10.78
CA PRO A 120 -15.35 7.02 -11.21
C PRO A 120 -14.78 8.44 -11.25
N THR A 121 -15.61 9.46 -11.01
CA THR A 121 -15.24 10.87 -11.14
C THR A 121 -14.71 11.49 -9.84
N ILE A 122 -14.85 10.77 -8.72
CA ILE A 122 -14.46 11.32 -7.42
C ILE A 122 -12.95 11.59 -7.35
N TRP A 123 -12.59 12.70 -6.70
CA TRP A 123 -11.22 13.21 -6.69
C TRP A 123 -10.28 12.34 -5.83
N GLU A 124 -10.81 11.67 -4.81
CA GLU A 124 -10.03 10.81 -3.91
C GLU A 124 -9.32 9.70 -4.69
N LEU A 125 -10.01 9.08 -5.66
CA LEU A 125 -9.43 8.06 -6.54
C LEU A 125 -8.31 8.64 -7.40
N LYS A 126 -8.44 9.89 -7.85
CA LYS A 126 -7.44 10.57 -8.69
C LYS A 126 -6.19 10.97 -7.89
N ALA A 127 -6.35 11.24 -6.59
CA ALA A 127 -5.27 11.66 -5.70
C ALA A 127 -4.41 10.49 -5.20
N LEU A 128 -5.00 9.29 -5.04
CA LEU A 128 -4.32 8.11 -4.47
C LEU A 128 -3.00 7.74 -5.18
N PRO A 129 -2.92 7.63 -6.52
CA PRO A 129 -1.67 7.26 -7.19
C PRO A 129 -0.51 8.20 -6.89
N LEU A 130 -0.77 9.50 -6.78
CA LEU A 130 0.27 10.48 -6.45
C LEU A 130 0.81 10.25 -5.05
N GLY A 131 -0.06 10.04 -4.06
CA GLY A 131 0.35 9.74 -2.69
C GLY A 131 1.19 8.46 -2.60
N VAL A 132 0.74 7.39 -3.26
CA VAL A 132 1.45 6.11 -3.31
C VAL A 132 2.81 6.24 -4.02
N PHE A 133 2.85 6.97 -5.12
CA PHE A 133 4.10 7.22 -5.86
C PHE A 133 5.11 7.98 -5.01
N LEU A 134 4.69 9.07 -4.35
CA LEU A 134 5.56 9.85 -3.48
C LEU A 134 6.08 9.02 -2.31
N TRP A 135 5.23 8.17 -1.72
CA TRP A 135 5.64 7.22 -0.69
C TRP A 135 6.69 6.23 -1.19
N GLY A 136 6.47 5.62 -2.35
CA GLY A 136 7.42 4.67 -2.95
C GLY A 136 8.76 5.31 -3.31
N VAL A 137 8.74 6.55 -3.82
CA VAL A 137 9.96 7.33 -4.07
C VAL A 137 10.70 7.59 -2.77
N TYR A 138 10.00 8.01 -1.72
CA TYR A 138 10.60 8.18 -0.39
C TYR A 138 11.27 6.89 0.10
N GLN A 139 10.55 5.76 0.10
CA GLN A 139 11.09 4.48 0.58
C GLN A 139 12.30 4.03 -0.26
N HIS A 140 12.24 4.20 -1.59
CA HIS A 140 13.37 3.85 -2.45
C HIS A 140 14.60 4.71 -2.15
N LEU A 141 14.44 6.03 -2.10
CA LEU A 141 15.54 6.95 -1.85
C LEU A 141 16.14 6.76 -0.45
N TYR A 142 15.29 6.61 0.57
CA TYR A 142 15.78 6.44 1.92
C TYR A 142 16.49 5.10 2.10
N TRP A 143 15.83 3.98 1.79
CA TRP A 143 16.36 2.66 2.12
C TRP A 143 17.39 2.14 1.11
N ASN A 144 17.20 2.38 -0.19
CA ASN A 144 18.09 1.83 -1.22
C ASN A 144 19.21 2.78 -1.63
N VAL A 145 19.11 4.08 -1.33
CA VAL A 145 20.17 5.06 -1.66
C VAL A 145 20.86 5.58 -0.41
N TYR A 146 20.13 6.21 0.52
CA TYR A 146 20.74 6.84 1.70
C TYR A 146 21.27 5.81 2.70
N TYR A 147 20.41 4.91 3.20
CA TYR A 147 20.74 3.94 4.24
C TYR A 147 21.91 3.02 3.83
N VAL A 148 21.91 2.55 2.58
CA VAL A 148 23.02 1.72 2.05
C VAL A 148 24.33 2.48 2.04
N ARG A 149 24.33 3.77 1.68
CA ARG A 149 25.55 4.60 1.66
C ARG A 149 26.07 4.96 3.04
N SER A 150 25.18 5.11 4.04
CA SER A 150 25.57 5.45 5.42
C SER A 150 26.00 4.24 6.25
N SER A 151 25.71 3.02 5.79
CA SER A 151 26.00 1.77 6.50
C SER A 151 27.29 1.08 6.00
N HIS A 152 28.05 1.78 5.14
CA HIS A 152 29.38 1.42 4.65
C HIS A 152 30.38 2.51 5.04
#